data_AF-A7N4K6-F1
#
_entry.id   AF-A7N4K6-F1
#
_cell.length_a   1.000
_cell.length_b   1.000
_cell.length_c   1.000
_cell.angle_alpha   90.00
_cell.angle_beta   90.00
_cell.angle_gamma   90.00
#
_symmetry.space_group_name_H-M   'P 1'
#
loop_
_entity.id
_entity.type
_entity.pdbx_description
1 polymer ?
#
loop_
_entity_poly.entity_id
_entity_poly.type
_entity_poly.pdbx_seq_one_letter_code
_entity_poly.pdbx_strand_id
1 'polypeptide(L)'
;MIKPQKVVAYAAKDGIRLDNLMSDGFDEGHGRLVRRRYFAFPLPEELHNHALSGIKSCIAVERIVQEGKGEPKTSHFSYYITNHPASDPKLADYVRQHWEIESYHWLLDVYFNDDRDKKYEENSAENFAQIKRLPLNLVYP
;
A
#
# COMPACT_ATOMS: atom_id res chain seq x y z
N MET A 1 13.34 -15.94 8.43
CA MET A 1 12.67 -14.62 8.49
C MET A 1 13.26 -13.73 7.40
N ILE A 2 12.44 -13.23 6.47
CA ILE A 2 12.88 -12.28 5.42
C ILE A 2 13.51 -11.08 6.12
N LYS A 3 14.72 -10.66 5.68
CA LYS A 3 15.38 -9.46 6.20
C LYS A 3 14.87 -8.26 5.37
N PRO A 4 13.95 -7.43 5.87
CA PRO A 4 13.30 -6.40 5.05
C PRO A 4 14.31 -5.41 4.45
N GLN A 5 15.36 -5.09 5.20
CA GLN A 5 16.44 -4.21 4.75
C GLN A 5 17.17 -4.73 3.50
N LYS A 6 17.29 -6.05 3.32
CA LYS A 6 17.92 -6.62 2.12
C LYS A 6 17.03 -6.48 0.88
N VAL A 7 15.72 -6.67 1.04
CA VAL A 7 14.75 -6.47 -0.05
C VAL A 7 14.75 -5.01 -0.50
N VAL A 8 14.75 -4.09 0.46
CA VAL A 8 14.80 -2.65 0.18
C VAL A 8 16.11 -2.26 -0.51
N ALA A 9 17.26 -2.76 -0.04
CA ALA A 9 18.55 -2.48 -0.67
C ALA A 9 18.62 -3.01 -2.11
N TYR A 10 18.11 -4.22 -2.36
CA TYR A 10 18.02 -4.78 -3.70
C TYR A 10 17.07 -3.96 -4.60
N ALA A 11 15.89 -3.61 -4.08
CA ALA A 11 14.93 -2.78 -4.80
C ALA A 11 15.54 -1.44 -5.22
N ALA A 12 16.28 -0.78 -4.33
CA ALA A 12 16.97 0.47 -4.61
C ALA A 12 18.07 0.36 -5.67
N LYS A 13 18.80 -0.75 -5.70
CA LYS A 13 19.93 -0.96 -6.62
C LYS A 13 19.51 -1.47 -8.00
N ASP A 14 18.57 -2.41 -8.02
CA ASP A 14 18.26 -3.23 -9.20
C ASP A 14 16.77 -3.20 -9.58
N GLY A 15 15.88 -2.94 -8.62
CA GLY A 15 14.43 -2.96 -8.84
C GLY A 15 13.84 -1.68 -9.43
N ILE A 16 14.26 -0.51 -8.95
CA ILE A 16 13.74 0.81 -9.38
C ILE A 16 14.45 1.26 -10.67
N ARG A 17 14.11 0.60 -11.78
CA ARG A 17 14.62 0.89 -13.13
C ARG A 17 13.46 1.15 -14.09
N LEU A 18 13.73 1.87 -15.17
CA LEU A 18 12.72 2.15 -16.20
C LEU A 18 12.17 0.87 -16.83
N ASP A 19 13.00 -0.16 -16.98
CA ASP A 19 12.59 -1.46 -17.53
C ASP A 19 11.55 -2.19 -16.65
N ASN A 20 11.51 -1.85 -15.36
CA ASN A 20 10.58 -2.41 -14.38
C ASN A 20 9.39 -1.47 -14.10
N LEU A 21 9.32 -0.30 -14.76
CA LEU A 21 8.26 0.68 -14.55
C LEU A 21 6.95 0.15 -15.14
N MET A 22 5.97 -0.09 -14.28
CA MET A 22 4.65 -0.56 -14.68
C MET A 22 3.69 0.58 -14.98
N SER A 23 3.72 1.63 -14.15
CA SER A 23 2.77 2.74 -14.22
C SER A 23 3.38 4.00 -13.62
N ASP A 24 3.04 5.14 -14.23
CA ASP A 24 3.45 6.47 -13.83
C ASP A 24 2.29 7.42 -14.05
N GLY A 25 1.71 7.92 -12.96
CA GLY A 25 0.48 8.70 -12.99
C GLY A 25 0.53 9.88 -12.05
N PHE A 26 -0.34 10.85 -12.32
CA PHE A 26 -0.54 12.04 -11.48
C PHE A 26 -1.98 12.06 -10.96
N ASP A 27 -2.13 12.43 -9.69
CA ASP A 27 -3.40 12.68 -9.03
C ASP A 27 -3.35 14.08 -8.42
N GLU A 28 -4.38 14.89 -8.65
CA GLU A 28 -4.53 16.21 -8.05
C GLU A 28 -5.77 16.23 -7.16
N GLY A 29 -5.65 16.76 -5.94
CA GLY A 29 -6.77 16.88 -5.03
C GLY A 29 -6.40 17.61 -3.76
N HIS A 30 -7.37 18.35 -3.18
CA HIS A 30 -7.20 19.06 -1.91
C HIS A 30 -5.97 20.00 -1.90
N GLY A 31 -5.66 20.62 -3.04
CA GLY A 31 -4.49 21.50 -3.19
C GLY A 31 -3.13 20.79 -3.34
N ARG A 32 -3.13 19.46 -3.42
CA ARG A 32 -1.93 18.63 -3.51
C ARG A 32 -1.82 17.94 -4.86
N LEU A 33 -0.64 18.03 -5.48
CA LEU A 33 -0.29 17.25 -6.65
C LEU A 33 0.56 16.05 -6.21
N VAL A 34 0.15 14.85 -6.61
CA VAL A 34 0.84 13.61 -6.28
C VAL A 34 1.19 12.87 -7.56
N ARG A 35 2.47 12.57 -7.77
CA ARG A 35 2.91 11.60 -8.78
C ARG A 35 3.16 10.26 -8.11
N ARG A 36 2.68 9.18 -8.72
CA ARG A 36 2.92 7.81 -8.25
C ARG A 36 3.58 7.00 -9.34
N ARG A 37 4.71 6.37 -9.02
CA ARG A 37 5.43 5.45 -9.91
C ARG A 37 5.46 4.06 -9.30
N TYR A 38 5.08 3.06 -10.08
CA TYR A 38 5.01 1.67 -9.69
C TYR A 38 6.09 0.89 -10.43
N PHE A 39 6.94 0.18 -9.70
CA PHE A 39 7.98 -0.67 -10.26
C PHE A 39 7.74 -2.10 -9.76
N ALA A 40 7.70 -3.08 -10.66
CA ALA A 40 7.65 -4.49 -10.27
C ALA A 40 8.81 -5.26 -10.85
N PHE A 41 9.38 -6.14 -10.03
CA PHE A 41 10.53 -6.94 -10.41
C PHE A 41 10.51 -8.28 -9.67
N PRO A 42 11.09 -9.34 -10.26
CA PRO A 42 11.19 -10.63 -9.59
C PRO A 42 11.92 -10.51 -8.26
N LEU A 43 11.49 -11.29 -7.27
CA LEU A 43 12.26 -11.42 -6.03
C LEU A 43 13.51 -12.25 -6.32
N PRO A 44 14.73 -11.79 -5.96
CA PRO A 44 15.94 -12.59 -6.11
C PRO A 44 15.85 -13.90 -5.34
N GLU A 45 16.37 -14.98 -5.92
CA GLU A 45 16.43 -16.30 -5.27
C GLU A 45 17.15 -16.25 -3.91
N GLU A 46 18.14 -15.38 -3.77
CA GLU A 46 18.87 -15.15 -2.50
C GLU A 46 17.99 -14.59 -1.37
N LEU A 47 16.85 -13.99 -1.72
CA LEU A 47 15.88 -13.41 -0.80
C LEU A 47 14.64 -14.30 -0.60
N HIS A 48 14.52 -15.41 -1.35
CA HIS A 48 13.54 -16.45 -1.07
C HIS A 48 13.89 -17.13 0.25
N ASN A 49 13.16 -16.75 1.30
CA ASN A 49 13.28 -17.39 2.61
C ASN A 49 12.16 -18.42 2.78
N HIS A 50 12.47 -19.58 3.37
CA HIS A 50 11.51 -20.68 3.58
C HIS A 50 10.27 -20.32 4.43
N ALA A 51 10.25 -19.15 5.08
CA ALA A 51 9.16 -18.70 5.94
C ALA A 51 7.93 -18.12 5.19
N LEU A 52 8.07 -17.73 3.92
CA LEU A 52 6.96 -17.23 3.08
C LEU A 52 7.06 -17.88 1.69
N SER A 53 6.74 -19.17 1.64
CA SER A 53 6.75 -19.95 0.39
C SER A 53 5.78 -19.34 -0.63
N GLY A 54 6.26 -19.14 -1.86
CA GLY A 54 5.42 -18.75 -3.00
C GLY A 54 5.43 -17.28 -3.38
N ILE A 55 6.20 -16.42 -2.69
CA ILE A 55 6.46 -15.04 -3.16
C ILE A 55 7.23 -15.10 -4.48
N LYS A 56 6.79 -14.33 -5.47
CA LYS A 56 7.39 -14.30 -6.81
C LYS A 56 7.98 -12.95 -7.16
N SER A 57 7.39 -11.86 -6.67
CA SER A 57 7.82 -10.51 -7.04
C SER A 57 7.75 -9.52 -5.88
N CYS A 58 8.47 -8.42 -6.07
CA CYS A 58 8.46 -7.26 -5.21
C CYS A 58 7.95 -6.06 -6.02
N ILE A 59 7.22 -5.17 -5.35
CA ILE A 59 6.71 -3.93 -5.93
C ILE A 59 7.27 -2.76 -5.12
N ALA A 60 7.93 -1.81 -5.77
CA ALA A 60 8.31 -0.54 -5.19
C ALA A 60 7.35 0.55 -5.69
N VAL A 61 6.80 1.33 -4.78
CA VAL A 61 5.94 2.47 -5.10
C VAL A 61 6.62 3.73 -4.63
N GLU A 62 6.94 4.61 -5.57
CA GLU A 62 7.36 5.96 -5.24
C GLU A 62 6.15 6.89 -5.26
N ARG A 63 5.98 7.63 -4.16
CA ARG A 63 5.00 8.70 -4.05
C ARG A 63 5.75 10.03 -3.94
N ILE A 64 5.65 10.85 -4.99
CA ILE A 64 6.19 12.21 -5.01
C ILE A 64 5.05 13.20 -4.81
N VAL A 65 5.22 14.13 -3.89
CA VAL A 65 4.16 14.99 -3.39
C VAL A 65 4.59 16.44 -3.45
N GLN A 66 3.67 17.30 -3.89
CA GLN A 66 3.79 18.75 -3.81
C GLN A 66 2.51 19.35 -3.23
N GLU A 67 2.61 20.07 -2.11
CA GLU A 67 1.47 20.67 -1.39
C GLU A 67 1.18 22.09 -1.85
N GLY A 68 0.95 22.27 -3.15
CA GLY A 68 0.64 23.56 -3.74
C GLY A 68 1.78 24.15 -4.58
N LYS A 69 1.45 25.19 -5.33
CA LYS A 69 2.35 25.73 -6.36
C LYS A 69 3.53 26.46 -5.71
N GLY A 70 4.74 25.94 -5.91
CA GLY A 70 5.97 26.52 -5.36
C GLY A 70 6.49 25.82 -4.10
N GLU A 71 5.69 24.96 -3.47
CA GLU A 71 6.13 24.17 -2.32
C GLU A 71 7.15 23.10 -2.70
N PRO A 72 8.06 22.71 -1.77
CA PRO A 72 9.06 21.69 -2.01
C PRO A 72 8.41 20.33 -2.29
N LYS A 73 9.03 19.57 -3.18
CA LYS A 73 8.60 18.20 -3.48
C LYS A 73 9.18 17.24 -2.45
N THR A 74 8.36 16.39 -1.88
CA THR A 74 8.79 15.27 -1.02
C THR A 74 8.60 13.95 -1.75
N SER A 75 9.50 12.99 -1.57
CA SER A 75 9.40 11.64 -2.15
C SER A 75 9.50 10.59 -1.06
N HIS A 76 8.67 9.55 -1.15
CA HIS A 76 8.68 8.40 -0.26
C HIS A 76 8.52 7.10 -1.04
N PHE A 77 9.23 6.07 -0.61
CA PHE A 77 9.13 4.72 -1.17
C PHE A 77 8.44 3.77 -0.20
N SER A 78 7.45 3.04 -0.71
CA SER A 78 6.83 1.91 -0.03
C SER A 78 7.11 0.62 -0.82
N TYR A 79 7.35 -0.48 -0.11
CA TYR A 79 7.73 -1.77 -0.72
C TYR A 79 6.73 -2.85 -0.34
N TYR A 80 6.31 -3.63 -1.33
CA TYR A 80 5.35 -4.72 -1.20
C TYR A 80 5.93 -6.01 -1.78
N ILE A 81 5.47 -7.15 -1.27
CA ILE A 81 5.83 -8.48 -1.75
C ILE A 81 4.56 -9.23 -2.13
N THR A 82 4.61 -10.00 -3.22
CA THR A 82 3.43 -10.70 -3.73
C THR A 82 3.80 -12.05 -4.37
N ASN A 83 2.86 -12.99 -4.34
CA ASN A 83 2.95 -14.26 -5.05
C ASN A 83 2.57 -14.15 -6.54
N HIS A 84 2.10 -12.97 -6.97
CA HIS A 84 1.87 -12.67 -8.38
C HIS A 84 3.20 -12.49 -9.13
N PRO A 85 3.28 -12.89 -10.42
CA PRO A 85 4.46 -12.62 -11.23
C PRO A 85 4.64 -11.12 -11.46
N ALA A 86 5.89 -10.66 -11.62
CA ALA A 86 6.18 -9.23 -11.85
C ALA A 86 5.55 -8.67 -13.14
N SER A 87 5.19 -9.55 -14.09
CA SER A 87 4.53 -9.20 -15.35
C SER A 87 3.01 -9.06 -15.24
N ASP A 88 2.40 -9.31 -14.08
CA ASP A 88 0.95 -9.14 -13.90
C ASP A 88 0.60 -7.64 -14.02
N PRO A 89 -0.18 -7.21 -15.03
CA PRO A 89 -0.48 -5.80 -15.25
C PRO A 89 -1.33 -5.18 -14.13
N LYS A 90 -1.99 -6.00 -13.30
CA LYS A 90 -2.89 -5.53 -12.24
C LYS A 90 -2.18 -5.20 -10.92
N LEU A 91 -0.86 -5.39 -10.82
CA LEU A 91 -0.13 -5.16 -9.57
C LEU A 91 -0.29 -3.74 -9.03
N ALA A 92 -0.29 -2.72 -9.90
CA ALA A 92 -0.50 -1.34 -9.49
C ALA A 92 -1.90 -1.12 -8.90
N ASP A 93 -2.92 -1.77 -9.48
CA ASP A 93 -4.31 -1.69 -9.02
C ASP A 93 -4.48 -2.38 -7.68
N TYR A 94 -3.87 -3.55 -7.47
CA TYR A 94 -3.91 -4.24 -6.18
C TYR A 94 -3.31 -3.37 -5.06
N VAL A 95 -2.19 -2.69 -5.34
CA VAL A 95 -1.60 -1.76 -4.37
C VAL A 95 -2.51 -0.56 -4.15
N ARG A 96 -3.17 -0.03 -5.19
CA ARG A 96 -4.13 1.07 -5.05
C ARG A 96 -5.33 0.68 -4.18
N GLN A 97 -5.97 -0.45 -4.46
CA GLN A 97 -7.11 -0.95 -3.70
C GLN A 97 -6.74 -1.22 -2.24
N HIS A 98 -5.52 -1.70 -1.96
CA HIS A 98 -5.04 -1.85 -0.60
C HIS A 98 -5.04 -0.52 0.17
N TRP A 99 -4.66 0.60 -0.46
CA TRP A 99 -4.74 1.93 0.17
C TRP A 99 -6.16 2.47 0.32
N GLU A 100 -7.09 2.06 -0.55
CA GLU A 100 -8.51 2.38 -0.36
C GLU A 100 -9.03 1.76 0.93
N ILE A 101 -8.69 0.49 1.20
CA ILE A 101 -9.02 -0.20 2.47
C ILE A 101 -8.50 0.58 3.68
N GLU A 102 -7.24 0.99 3.68
CA GLU A 102 -6.66 1.77 4.80
C GLU A 102 -7.30 3.16 4.95
N SER A 103 -7.82 3.73 3.86
CA SER A 103 -8.59 4.98 3.93
C SER A 103 -9.94 4.77 4.65
N TYR A 104 -10.55 3.58 4.56
CA TYR A 104 -11.71 3.23 5.40
C TYR A 104 -11.35 3.07 6.87
N HIS A 105 -10.16 2.57 7.20
CA HIS A 105 -9.71 2.52 8.59
C HIS A 105 -9.62 3.93 9.18
N TRP A 106 -9.05 4.89 8.45
CA TRP A 106 -9.05 6.30 8.89
C TRP A 106 -10.47 6.83 9.14
N LEU A 107 -11.42 6.48 8.28
CA LEU A 107 -12.81 6.90 8.44
C LEU A 107 -13.46 6.26 9.69
N LEU A 108 -13.17 5.00 9.96
CA LEU A 108 -13.56 4.32 11.21
C LEU A 108 -12.92 4.99 12.44
N ASP A 109 -11.64 5.31 12.37
CA ASP A 109 -10.89 5.88 13.49
C ASP A 109 -11.34 7.31 13.80
N VAL A 110 -11.63 8.14 12.79
CA VAL A 110 -12.00 9.55 12.99
C VAL A 110 -13.49 9.73 13.27
N TYR A 111 -14.39 9.08 12.50
CA TYR A 111 -15.83 9.30 12.64
C TYR A 111 -16.47 8.37 13.66
N PHE A 112 -15.94 7.15 13.81
CA PHE A 112 -16.44 6.20 14.81
C PHE A 112 -15.54 6.10 16.04
N ASN A 113 -14.44 6.86 16.09
CA ASN A 113 -13.55 6.96 17.24
C ASN A 113 -13.17 5.57 17.78
N ASP A 114 -13.00 4.59 16.88
CA ASP A 114 -12.88 3.17 17.20
C ASP A 114 -11.64 2.89 18.07
N ASP A 115 -10.58 3.69 17.90
CA ASP A 115 -9.37 3.69 18.75
C ASP A 115 -9.64 3.92 20.24
N ARG A 116 -10.72 4.65 20.58
CA ARG A 116 -11.07 4.94 21.98
C ARG A 116 -12.18 4.04 22.51
N ASP A 117 -12.70 3.13 21.70
CA ASP A 117 -13.73 2.22 22.15
C ASP A 117 -13.15 1.21 23.14
N LYS A 118 -13.66 1.26 24.37
CA LYS A 118 -13.34 0.28 25.39
C LYS A 118 -14.40 -0.80 25.36
N LYS A 119 -14.02 -1.95 24.83
CA LYS A 119 -14.91 -3.10 24.63
C LYS A 119 -14.57 -4.11 25.73
N TYR A 120 -15.52 -4.31 26.66
CA TYR A 120 -15.31 -5.05 27.91
C TYR A 120 -15.90 -6.47 27.89
N GLU A 121 -16.65 -6.81 26.83
CA GLU A 121 -17.38 -8.07 26.65
C GLU A 121 -16.79 -8.88 25.50
N GLU A 122 -16.77 -10.22 25.61
CA GLU A 122 -15.97 -11.12 24.76
C GLU A 122 -16.30 -10.98 23.26
N ASN A 123 -17.58 -10.82 22.92
CA ASN A 123 -18.06 -10.66 21.53
C ASN A 123 -18.32 -9.21 21.12
N SER A 124 -18.16 -8.25 22.04
CA SER A 124 -18.52 -6.85 21.79
C SER A 124 -17.64 -6.20 20.72
N ALA A 125 -16.36 -6.60 20.62
CA ALA A 125 -15.42 -6.12 19.61
C ALA A 125 -15.82 -6.48 18.19
N GLU A 126 -16.16 -7.74 17.95
CA GLU A 126 -16.53 -8.24 16.64
C GLU A 126 -17.89 -7.70 16.19
N ASN A 127 -18.88 -7.70 17.08
CA ASN A 127 -20.23 -7.21 16.79
C ASN A 127 -20.23 -5.71 16.43
N PHE A 128 -19.50 -4.89 17.19
CA PHE A 128 -19.39 -3.46 16.87
C PHE A 128 -18.62 -3.21 15.59
N ALA A 129 -17.57 -3.99 15.30
CA ALA A 129 -16.83 -3.86 14.04
C ALA A 129 -17.72 -4.16 12.83
N GLN A 130 -18.57 -5.20 12.90
CA GLN A 130 -19.51 -5.52 11.83
C GLN A 130 -20.57 -4.41 11.66
N ILE A 131 -21.14 -3.91 12.75
CA ILE A 131 -22.14 -2.83 12.69
C ILE A 131 -21.55 -1.53 12.11
N LYS A 132 -20.34 -1.15 12.51
CA LYS A 132 -19.67 0.07 12.02
C LYS A 132 -19.29 -0.01 10.54
N ARG A 133 -19.12 -1.21 9.98
CA ARG A 133 -18.81 -1.44 8.55
C ARG A 133 -20.05 -1.40 7.64
N LEU A 134 -21.25 -1.65 8.16
CA LEU A 134 -22.49 -1.65 7.37
C LEU A 134 -22.76 -0.30 6.65
N PRO A 135 -22.66 0.87 7.31
CA PRO A 135 -22.87 2.16 6.66
C PRO A 135 -21.82 2.45 5.57
N LEU A 136 -20.59 1.96 5.76
CA LEU A 136 -19.49 2.18 4.82
C LEU A 136 -19.72 1.43 3.50
N ASN A 137 -20.12 0.17 3.58
CA ASN A 137 -20.46 -0.64 2.41
C ASN A 137 -21.70 -0.14 1.65
N LEU A 138 -22.57 0.66 2.28
CA LEU A 138 -23.75 1.27 1.65
C LEU A 138 -23.43 2.58 0.92
N VAL A 139 -22.45 3.34 1.41
CA VAL A 139 -22.05 4.65 0.86
C VAL A 139 -20.93 4.50 -0.17
N TYR A 140 -20.06 3.50 0.00
CA TYR A 140 -19.00 3.14 -0.94
C TYR A 140 -19.11 1.64 -1.29
N PRO A 141 -19.85 1.30 -2.36
CA PRO A 141 -19.99 -0.09 -2.83
C PRO A 141 -18.76 -0.59 -3.57
#